data_AF-A0A9W9ZDD6-F1
#
_entry.id   AF-A0A9W9ZDD6-F1
#
_cell.length_a   1.000
_cell.length_b   1.000
_cell.length_c   1.000
_cell.angle_alpha   90.00
_cell.angle_beta   90.00
_cell.angle_gamma   90.00
#
_symmetry.space_group_name_H-M   'P 1'
#
loop_
_entity.id
_entity.type
_entity.pdbx_description
1 polymer ?
#
loop_
_entity_poly.entity_id
_entity_poly.type
_entity_poly.pdbx_seq_one_letter_code
_entity_poly.pdbx_strand_id
1 'polypeptide(L)'
;MFLVRDGMRAVEFKIIETDPSPYCIVAPDTVIHCEGEPVKREEEEESLNEVGYDGIGGCRKQLAQIKEMVELPLRHPQLFLAIGVKPPRGILLFSPPGTGKTLITRAVANETGAFSS
;
A
#
# COMPACT_ATOMS: atom_id res chain seq x y z
N MET A 1 7.88 -1.45 -11.79
CA MET A 1 8.22 -1.18 -13.19
C MET A 1 9.63 -1.61 -13.48
N PHE A 2 9.94 -1.86 -14.75
CA PHE A 2 11.30 -2.08 -15.23
C PHE A 2 11.54 -1.35 -16.54
N LEU A 3 12.77 -0.87 -16.75
CA LEU A 3 13.17 -0.14 -17.94
C LEU A 3 13.89 -1.08 -18.91
N VAL A 4 13.39 -1.17 -20.13
CA VAL A 4 14.05 -1.87 -21.24
C VAL A 4 14.66 -0.85 -22.18
N ARG A 5 15.91 -1.07 -22.59
CA ARG A 5 16.62 -0.23 -23.54
C ARG A 5 16.91 -1.02 -24.81
N ASP A 6 16.60 -0.43 -25.95
CA ASP A 6 16.96 -0.94 -27.28
C ASP A 6 17.54 0.19 -28.13
N GLY A 7 18.84 0.12 -28.41
CA GLY A 7 19.59 1.19 -29.06
C GLY A 7 19.47 2.53 -28.31
N MET A 8 18.88 3.53 -28.98
CA MET A 8 18.65 4.87 -28.43
C MET A 8 17.27 5.04 -27.77
N ARG A 9 16.43 3.99 -27.75
CA ARG A 9 15.08 4.04 -27.18
C ARG A 9 15.05 3.35 -25.82
N ALA A 10 14.28 3.93 -24.89
CA ALA A 10 13.99 3.33 -23.60
C ALA A 10 12.47 3.28 -23.40
N VAL A 11 11.98 2.15 -22.93
CA VAL A 11 10.54 1.91 -22.67
C VAL A 11 10.40 1.36 -21.26
N GLU A 12 9.48 1.94 -20.50
CA GLU A 12 9.16 1.52 -19.15
C GLU A 12 7.95 0.60 -19.16
N PHE A 13 8.06 -0.54 -18.49
CA PHE A 13 7.03 -1.56 -18.45
C PHE A 13 6.55 -1.78 -17.01
N LYS A 14 5.23 -1.89 -16.85
CA LYS A 14 4.57 -2.36 -15.63
C LYS A 14 4.13 -3.80 -15.83
N ILE A 15 4.40 -4.64 -14.84
CA ILE A 15 3.82 -5.98 -14.78
C ILE A 15 2.37 -5.82 -14.32
N ILE A 16 1.42 -6.19 -15.18
CA ILE A 16 -0.02 -6.13 -14.88
C ILE A 16 -0.45 -7.36 -14.09
N GLU A 17 -0.04 -8.55 -14.55
CA GLU A 17 -0.41 -9.83 -13.97
C GLU A 17 0.71 -10.87 -14.18
N THR A 18 0.72 -11.90 -13.33
CA THR A 18 1.62 -13.05 -13.43
C THR A 18 0.87 -14.33 -13.12
N ASP A 19 1.24 -15.42 -13.78
CA ASP A 19 0.77 -16.77 -13.46
C ASP A 19 1.99 -17.70 -13.33
N PRO A 20 2.30 -18.24 -12.13
CA PRO A 20 1.60 -18.04 -10.86
C PRO A 20 1.79 -16.62 -10.28
N SER A 21 0.75 -16.12 -9.61
CA SER A 21 0.70 -14.81 -8.94
C SER A 21 1.24 -14.87 -7.49
N PRO A 22 1.81 -13.78 -6.92
CA PRO A 22 2.05 -12.47 -7.52
C PRO A 22 3.44 -12.30 -8.15
N TYR A 23 4.28 -13.34 -8.10
CA TYR A 23 5.60 -13.34 -8.70
C TYR A 23 5.93 -14.70 -9.30
N CYS A 24 6.59 -14.69 -10.45
CA CYS A 24 7.13 -15.86 -11.12
C CYS A 24 8.52 -15.55 -11.71
N ILE A 25 9.24 -16.59 -12.12
CA ILE A 25 10.50 -16.44 -12.86
C ILE A 25 10.17 -16.52 -14.35
N VAL A 26 10.60 -15.51 -15.12
CA VAL A 26 10.46 -15.52 -16.57
C VAL A 26 11.51 -16.47 -17.16
N ALA A 27 11.07 -17.66 -17.54
CA ALA A 27 11.85 -18.70 -18.19
C ALA A 27 11.66 -18.66 -19.72
N PRO A 28 12.48 -19.38 -20.53
CA PRO A 28 12.37 -19.35 -21.99
C PRO A 28 11.03 -19.81 -22.57
N ASP A 29 10.26 -20.60 -21.81
CA ASP A 29 8.92 -21.08 -22.13
C ASP A 29 7.80 -20.17 -21.57
N THR A 30 8.15 -19.12 -20.82
CA THR A 30 7.18 -18.17 -20.30
C THR A 30 6.62 -17.32 -21.44
N VAL A 31 5.31 -17.36 -21.62
CA VAL A 31 4.61 -16.54 -22.61
C VAL A 31 4.45 -15.12 -22.06
N ILE A 32 4.97 -14.14 -22.79
CA ILE A 32 4.87 -12.71 -22.43
C ILE A 32 3.79 -12.06 -23.30
N HIS A 33 2.74 -11.56 -22.65
CA HIS A 33 1.69 -10.80 -23.30
C HIS A 33 1.95 -9.30 -23.15
N CYS A 34 2.03 -8.59 -24.28
CA CYS A 34 2.26 -7.12 -24.33
C CYS A 34 1.14 -6.39 -25.09
N GLU A 35 -0.01 -7.04 -25.27
CA GLU A 35 -1.17 -6.49 -25.96
C GLU A 35 -2.03 -5.68 -24.99
N GLY A 36 -2.67 -4.61 -25.48
CA GLY A 36 -3.59 -3.78 -24.70
C GLY A 36 -3.31 -2.29 -24.83
N GLU A 37 -4.07 -1.50 -24.07
CA GLU A 37 -3.83 -0.06 -23.96
C GLU A 37 -2.61 0.21 -23.07
N PRO A 38 -1.73 1.14 -23.46
CA PRO A 38 -0.58 1.50 -22.64
C PRO A 38 -1.04 2.13 -21.33
N VAL A 39 -0.38 1.74 -20.23
CA VAL A 39 -0.65 2.32 -18.91
C VAL A 39 -0.39 3.82 -18.95
N LYS A 40 -1.35 4.61 -18.50
CA LYS A 40 -1.20 6.06 -18.44
C LYS A 40 -0.26 6.43 -17.30
N ARG A 41 0.71 7.30 -17.61
CA ARG A 41 1.69 7.79 -16.63
C ARG A 41 1.03 8.48 -15.44
N GLU A 42 -0.04 9.24 -15.67
CA GLU A 42 -0.78 9.95 -14.60
C GLU A 42 -1.35 8.98 -13.55
N GLU A 43 -1.91 7.85 -13.99
CA GLU A 43 -2.48 6.83 -13.10
C GLU A 43 -1.38 6.14 -12.26
N GLU A 44 -0.18 5.98 -12.81
CA GLU A 44 0.96 5.46 -12.04
C GLU A 44 1.55 6.50 -11.09
N GLU A 45 1.63 7.76 -11.50
CA GLU A 45 2.08 8.83 -10.61
C GLU A 45 1.11 9.01 -9.44
N GLU A 46 -0.20 8.84 -9.63
CA GLU A 46 -1.17 8.80 -8.53
C GLU A 46 -0.92 7.62 -7.59
N SER A 47 -0.71 6.41 -8.13
CA SER A 47 -0.39 5.22 -7.32
C SER A 47 0.94 5.36 -6.56
N LEU A 48 1.95 5.98 -7.16
CA LEU A 48 3.24 6.25 -6.50
C LEU A 48 3.14 7.36 -5.44
N ASN A 49 2.26 8.33 -5.64
CA ASN A 49 1.99 9.42 -4.71
C ASN A 49 0.95 9.05 -3.64
N GLU A 50 0.56 7.79 -3.57
CA GLU A 50 -0.22 7.29 -2.45
C GLU A 50 0.47 7.64 -1.13
N VAL A 51 -0.26 8.35 -0.28
CA VAL A 51 0.30 8.94 0.93
C VAL A 51 0.62 7.80 1.89
N GLY A 52 1.91 7.45 2.02
CA GLY A 52 2.39 6.55 3.07
C GLY A 52 2.59 7.27 4.40
N TYR A 53 2.99 6.52 5.44
CA TYR A 53 3.27 7.10 6.76
C TYR A 53 4.39 8.16 6.72
N ASP A 54 5.36 8.00 5.81
CA ASP A 54 6.48 8.92 5.64
C ASP A 54 6.07 10.29 5.10
N GLY A 55 4.90 10.39 4.46
CA GLY A 55 4.34 11.66 3.99
C GLY A 55 3.78 12.55 5.10
N ILE A 56 3.74 12.09 6.36
CA ILE A 56 3.06 12.78 7.46
C ILE A 56 4.07 13.31 8.48
N GLY A 57 4.40 14.60 8.35
CA GLY A 57 5.23 15.32 9.31
C GLY A 57 4.52 15.57 10.65
N GLY A 58 5.26 15.48 11.77
CA GLY A 58 4.79 15.93 13.09
C GLY A 58 3.82 15.01 13.84
N CYS A 59 3.34 13.91 13.23
CA CYS A 59 2.37 12.99 13.84
C CYS A 59 2.92 11.56 14.08
N ARG A 60 4.24 11.38 14.10
CA ARG A 60 4.89 10.05 14.21
C ARG A 60 4.44 9.24 15.43
N LYS A 61 4.24 9.90 16.60
CA LYS A 61 3.80 9.22 17.83
C LYS A 61 2.37 8.71 17.71
N GLN A 62 1.48 9.54 17.16
CA GLN A 62 0.07 9.20 16.95
C GLN A 62 -0.06 8.09 15.91
N LEU A 63 0.70 8.18 14.82
CA LEU A 63 0.76 7.13 13.79
C LEU A 63 1.23 5.80 14.37
N ALA A 64 2.26 5.78 15.21
CA ALA A 64 2.71 4.57 15.87
C ALA A 64 1.62 3.94 16.75
N GLN A 65 0.86 4.75 17.51
CA GLN A 65 -0.25 4.27 18.32
C GLN A 65 -1.39 3.69 17.46
N ILE A 66 -1.74 4.37 16.36
CA ILE A 66 -2.77 3.88 15.43
C ILE A 66 -2.32 2.57 14.80
N LYS A 67 -1.06 2.51 14.34
CA LYS A 67 -0.46 1.32 13.74
C LYS A 67 -0.49 0.14 14.72
N GLU A 68 -0.11 0.34 15.96
CA GLU A 68 -0.17 -0.70 16.99
C GLU A 68 -1.62 -1.15 17.25
N MET A 69 -2.56 -0.20 17.40
CA MET A 69 -3.97 -0.51 17.65
C MET A 69 -4.67 -1.20 16.47
N VAL A 70 -4.21 -1.03 15.23
CA VAL A 70 -4.78 -1.64 14.03
C VAL A 70 -4.03 -2.91 13.62
N GLU A 71 -2.71 -2.85 13.46
CA GLU A 71 -1.92 -3.97 12.96
C GLU A 71 -1.74 -5.08 13.98
N LEU A 72 -1.55 -4.76 15.26
CA LEU A 72 -1.32 -5.79 16.29
C LEU A 72 -2.50 -6.76 16.43
N PRO A 73 -3.77 -6.30 16.53
CA PRO A 73 -4.90 -7.22 16.59
C PRO A 73 -5.17 -7.94 15.27
N LEU A 74 -4.84 -7.33 14.12
CA LEU A 74 -5.00 -7.97 12.80
C LEU A 74 -3.94 -9.06 12.55
N ARG A 75 -2.68 -8.82 12.93
CA ARG A 75 -1.58 -9.78 12.76
C ARG A 75 -1.52 -10.84 13.86
N HIS A 76 -1.90 -10.50 15.09
CA HIS A 76 -1.77 -11.37 16.26
C HIS A 76 -3.04 -11.43 17.11
N PRO A 77 -4.18 -11.88 16.55
CA PRO A 77 -5.45 -11.97 17.31
C PRO A 77 -5.36 -12.89 18.53
N GLN A 78 -4.47 -13.89 18.50
CA GLN A 78 -4.21 -14.84 19.59
C GLN A 78 -3.78 -14.13 20.89
N LEU A 79 -3.00 -13.05 20.81
CA LEU A 79 -2.54 -12.30 21.99
C LEU A 79 -3.71 -11.66 22.74
N PHE A 80 -4.67 -11.12 22.01
CA PHE A 80 -5.86 -10.48 22.58
C PHE A 80 -6.81 -11.50 23.20
N LEU A 81 -6.93 -12.69 22.60
CA LEU A 81 -7.68 -13.81 23.16
C LEU A 81 -7.05 -14.34 24.46
N ALA A 82 -5.72 -14.48 24.50
CA ALA A 82 -5.00 -14.98 25.67
C ALA A 82 -5.10 -14.05 26.89
N ILE A 83 -5.11 -12.73 26.65
CA ILE A 83 -5.22 -11.71 27.72
C ILE A 83 -6.69 -11.42 28.08
N GLY A 84 -7.66 -11.91 27.27
CA GLY A 84 -9.09 -11.71 27.51
C GLY A 84 -9.59 -10.29 27.22
N VAL A 85 -8.81 -9.48 26.49
CA VAL A 85 -9.14 -8.09 26.15
C VAL A 85 -9.67 -8.04 24.72
N LYS A 86 -10.85 -7.45 24.53
CA LYS A 86 -11.41 -7.23 23.18
C LYS A 86 -10.63 -6.11 22.49
N PRO A 87 -10.18 -6.31 21.23
CA PRO A 87 -9.51 -5.25 20.49
C PRO A 87 -10.46 -4.07 20.24
N PRO A 88 -9.94 -2.83 20.20
CA PRO A 88 -10.74 -1.66 19.88
C PRO A 88 -11.30 -1.77 18.45
N ARG A 89 -12.60 -1.50 18.28
CA ARG A 89 -13.31 -1.62 16.98
C ARG A 89 -13.33 -0.34 16.14
N GLY A 90 -12.77 0.75 16.65
CA GLY A 90 -12.76 2.02 15.95
C GLY A 90 -11.80 2.99 16.63
N ILE A 91 -11.10 3.77 15.81
CA ILE A 91 -10.16 4.80 16.26
C ILE A 91 -10.72 6.16 15.85
N LEU A 92 -10.93 7.04 16.82
CA LEU A 92 -11.36 8.41 16.56
C LEU A 92 -10.15 9.34 16.57
N LEU A 93 -9.89 10.00 15.44
CA LEU A 93 -8.82 10.98 15.31
C LEU A 93 -9.36 12.39 15.54
N PHE A 94 -9.09 13.02 16.69
CA PHE A 94 -9.44 14.43 16.97
C PHE A 94 -8.23 15.38 17.00
N SER A 95 -8.29 16.48 16.27
CA SER A 95 -7.23 17.48 16.04
C SER A 95 -7.85 18.71 15.32
N PRO A 96 -7.28 19.90 15.46
CA PRO A 96 -7.73 21.13 14.77
C PRO A 96 -7.78 20.97 13.24
N PRO A 97 -8.63 21.73 12.53
CA PRO A 97 -8.63 21.74 11.06
C PRO A 97 -7.25 22.11 10.50
N GLY A 98 -6.83 21.46 9.41
CA GLY A 98 -5.52 21.69 8.77
C GLY A 98 -4.34 20.87 9.32
N THR A 99 -4.56 19.95 10.26
CA THR A 99 -3.50 19.14 10.90
C THR A 99 -3.24 17.77 10.24
N GLY A 100 -3.71 17.54 9.01
CA GLY A 100 -3.37 16.33 8.25
C GLY A 100 -4.14 15.06 8.62
N LYS A 101 -5.30 15.16 9.28
CA LYS A 101 -6.14 13.99 9.63
C LYS A 101 -6.48 13.09 8.45
N THR A 102 -6.91 13.70 7.36
CA THR A 102 -7.29 12.98 6.14
C THR A 102 -6.08 12.25 5.54
N LEU A 103 -4.88 12.85 5.65
CA LEU A 103 -3.63 12.23 5.21
C LEU A 103 -3.30 11.01 6.09
N ILE A 104 -3.47 11.11 7.41
CA ILE A 104 -3.32 9.97 8.33
C ILE A 104 -4.26 8.84 7.98
N THR A 105 -5.55 9.12 7.75
CA THR A 105 -6.52 8.08 7.39
C THR A 105 -6.14 7.38 6.08
N ARG A 106 -5.72 8.14 5.06
CA ARG A 106 -5.26 7.57 3.78
C ARG A 106 -4.01 6.71 3.94
N ALA A 107 -3.01 7.18 4.68
CA ALA A 107 -1.81 6.40 4.95
C ALA A 107 -2.07 5.10 5.70
N VAL A 108 -2.95 5.14 6.70
CA VAL A 108 -3.34 3.93 7.43
C VAL A 108 -4.06 2.95 6.49
N ALA A 109 -4.97 3.42 5.63
CA ALA A 109 -5.69 2.55 4.70
C ALA A 109 -4.72 1.85 3.71
N ASN A 110 -3.79 2.60 3.13
CA ASN A 110 -2.82 2.07 2.16
C ASN A 110 -1.86 1.06 2.79
N GLU A 111 -1.41 1.31 4.03
CA GLU A 111 -0.38 0.49 4.70
C GLU A 111 -0.95 -0.75 5.40
N THR A 112 -2.17 -0.66 5.94
CA THR A 112 -2.76 -1.77 6.68
C THR A 112 -3.37 -2.84 5.79
N GLY A 113 -3.52 -2.56 4.48
CA GLY A 113 -4.19 -3.46 3.53
C GLY A 113 -5.64 -3.79 3.93
N ALA A 114 -6.20 -3.04 4.88
CA ALA A 114 -7.55 -3.21 5.36
C ALA A 114 -8.48 -2.61 4.31
N PHE A 115 -9.08 -3.49 3.50
CA PHE A 115 -10.09 -3.19 2.50
C PHE A 115 -11.05 -2.09 2.99
N SER A 116 -11.01 -0.91 2.35
CA SER A 116 -12.07 0.08 2.50
C SER A 116 -13.22 -0.33 1.57
N SER A 117 -14.15 -1.12 2.09
CA SER A 117 -15.47 -1.31 1.47
C SER A 117 -16.36 -0.11 1.74
#